data_AF-A0A257ME61-F1
#
_entry.id   AF-A0A257ME61-F1
#
_cell.length_a   1.000
_cell.length_b   1.000
_cell.length_c   1.000
_cell.angle_alpha   90.00
_cell.angle_beta   90.00
_cell.angle_gamma   90.00
#
_symmetry.space_group_name_H-M   'P 1'
#
loop_
_entity.id
_entity.type
_entity.pdbx_description
1 polymer ?
#
loop_
_entity_poly.entity_id
_entity_poly.type
_entity_poly.pdbx_seq_one_letter_code
_entity_poly.pdbx_strand_id
1 'polypeptide(L)'
;MASTIDEYKRLFREATVSDQMKLFQVHIAIYLVVNIIWLALNMMGTISISPPLAMYYSPVGWGLLVIVHYWFYVRGAEKLCMLREDMVEAKIK
;
A
#
# COMPACT_ATOMS: atom_id res chain seq x y z
N MET A 1 14.80 -25.15 -21.46
CA MET A 1 15.13 -24.79 -20.06
C MET A 1 15.06 -23.29 -19.80
N ALA A 2 15.55 -22.41 -20.71
CA ALA A 2 15.37 -20.96 -20.55
C ALA A 2 13.88 -20.57 -20.44
N SER A 3 13.02 -21.16 -21.27
CA SER A 3 11.57 -20.88 -21.26
C SER A 3 10.88 -21.18 -19.93
N THR A 4 11.27 -22.25 -19.24
CA THR A 4 10.64 -22.63 -17.96
C THR A 4 11.06 -21.71 -16.81
N ILE A 5 12.30 -21.21 -16.81
CA ILE A 5 12.75 -20.25 -15.78
C ILE A 5 12.15 -18.86 -16.03
N ASP A 6 12.08 -18.42 -17.28
CA ASP A 6 11.48 -17.12 -17.62
C ASP A 6 9.97 -17.11 -17.30
N GLU A 7 9.28 -18.22 -17.55
CA GLU A 7 7.88 -18.37 -17.17
C GLU A 7 7.68 -18.41 -15.65
N TYR A 8 8.57 -19.09 -14.91
CA TYR A 8 8.58 -19.05 -13.45
C TYR A 8 8.75 -17.62 -12.91
N LYS A 9 9.72 -16.86 -13.42
CA LYS A 9 9.96 -15.46 -13.01
C LYS A 9 8.74 -14.58 -13.28
N ARG A 10 8.10 -14.74 -14.44
CA ARG A 10 6.86 -14.02 -14.76
C ARG A 10 5.76 -14.31 -13.72
N LEU A 11 5.49 -15.59 -13.45
CA LEU A 11 4.48 -15.99 -12.46
C LEU A 11 4.83 -15.51 -11.05
N PHE A 12 6.12 -15.49 -10.68
CA PHE A 12 6.59 -14.98 -9.41
C PHE A 12 6.37 -13.46 -9.25
N ARG A 13 6.64 -12.68 -10.32
CA ARG A 13 6.37 -11.24 -10.35
C ARG A 13 4.87 -10.97 -10.22
N GLU A 14 4.02 -11.71 -10.94
CA GLU A 14 2.56 -11.61 -10.83
C GLU A 14 2.06 -11.94 -9.42
N ALA A 15 2.57 -13.00 -8.81
CA ALA A 15 2.25 -13.37 -7.42
C ALA A 15 2.67 -12.26 -6.43
N THR A 16 3.86 -11.67 -6.64
CA THR A 16 4.36 -10.55 -5.83
C THR A 16 3.42 -9.33 -5.93
N VAL A 17 2.98 -8.97 -7.14
CA VAL A 17 2.03 -7.87 -7.35
C VAL A 17 0.70 -8.16 -6.64
N SER A 18 0.20 -9.40 -6.74
CA SER A 18 -1.03 -9.83 -6.07
C SER A 18 -0.95 -9.70 -4.55
N ASP A 19 0.17 -10.08 -3.96
CA ASP A 19 0.36 -9.95 -2.51
C ASP A 19 0.49 -8.50 -2.07
N GLN A 20 1.16 -7.64 -2.86
CA GLN A 20 1.15 -6.19 -2.60
C GLN A 20 -0.25 -5.59 -2.73
N MET A 21 -1.08 -6.09 -3.65
CA MET A 21 -2.48 -5.65 -3.78
C MET A 21 -3.31 -6.01 -2.54
N LYS A 22 -3.13 -7.21 -1.98
CA LYS A 22 -3.77 -7.59 -0.69
C LYS A 22 -3.30 -6.68 0.44
N LEU A 23 -2.00 -6.41 0.52
CA LEU A 23 -1.46 -5.50 1.53
C LEU A 23 -2.05 -4.09 1.39
N PHE A 24 -2.24 -3.61 0.16
CA PHE A 24 -2.89 -2.33 -0.13
C PHE A 24 -4.35 -2.31 0.34
N GLN A 25 -5.11 -3.40 0.13
CA GLN A 25 -6.48 -3.52 0.66
C GLN A 25 -6.52 -3.44 2.19
N VAL A 26 -5.55 -4.05 2.88
CA VAL A 26 -5.44 -3.94 4.35
C VAL A 26 -5.20 -2.48 4.77
N HIS A 27 -4.34 -1.74 4.06
CA HIS A 27 -4.12 -0.31 4.35
C HIS A 27 -5.40 0.51 4.19
N ILE A 28 -6.17 0.28 3.11
CA ILE A 28 -7.48 0.92 2.91
C ILE A 28 -8.42 0.61 4.08
N ALA A 29 -8.50 -0.67 4.50
CA ALA A 29 -9.35 -1.08 5.61
C ALA A 29 -8.95 -0.38 6.91
N ILE A 30 -7.65 -0.30 7.22
CA ILE A 30 -7.15 0.43 8.39
C ILE A 30 -7.54 1.90 8.33
N TYR A 31 -7.33 2.57 7.18
CA TYR A 31 -7.68 3.98 7.06
C TYR A 31 -9.18 4.22 7.24
N LEU A 32 -10.03 3.34 6.70
CA LEU A 32 -11.47 3.45 6.89
C LEU A 32 -11.86 3.31 8.38
N VAL A 33 -11.31 2.32 9.07
CA VAL A 33 -11.56 2.09 10.50
C VAL A 33 -11.07 3.28 11.34
N VAL A 34 -9.84 3.75 11.10
CA VAL A 34 -9.26 4.89 11.83
C VAL A 34 -10.10 6.15 11.62
N ASN A 35 -10.56 6.43 10.40
CA ASN A 35 -11.41 7.60 10.12
C ASN A 35 -12.80 7.49 10.79
N ILE A 36 -13.40 6.30 10.83
CA ILE A 36 -14.67 6.08 11.52
C ILE A 36 -14.52 6.33 13.03
N ILE A 37 -13.46 5.78 13.65
CA ILE A 37 -13.19 5.99 15.08
C ILE A 37 -12.92 7.48 15.35
N TRP A 38 -12.14 8.13 14.50
CA TRP A 38 -11.86 9.57 14.61
C TRP A 38 -13.13 10.41 14.58
N LEU A 39 -14.05 10.12 13.65
CA LEU A 39 -15.34 10.79 13.54
C LEU A 39 -16.22 10.52 14.78
N ALA A 40 -16.28 9.26 15.22
CA ALA A 40 -17.07 8.86 16.39
C ALA A 40 -16.60 9.58 17.67
N LEU A 41 -15.29 9.63 17.91
CA LEU A 41 -14.71 10.33 19.07
C LEU A 41 -14.94 11.84 19.01
N ASN A 42 -15.00 12.43 17.82
CA ASN A 42 -15.37 13.83 17.66
C ASN A 42 -16.86 14.06 17.97
N MET A 43 -17.76 13.21 17.45
CA MET A 43 -19.20 13.30 17.74
C MET A 43 -19.51 13.08 19.23
N MET A 44 -18.76 12.21 19.89
CA MET A 44 -18.86 11.99 21.35
C MET A 44 -18.27 13.13 22.18
N GLY A 45 -17.71 14.18 21.56
CA GLY A 45 -17.12 15.32 22.25
C GLY A 45 -15.82 15.00 23.00
N THR A 46 -15.28 13.78 22.85
CA THR A 46 -14.02 13.36 23.48
C THR A 46 -12.82 14.09 22.87
N ILE A 47 -12.93 14.45 21.58
CA ILE A 47 -11.93 15.21 20.85
C ILE A 47 -12.60 16.45 20.26
N SER A 48 -12.48 17.61 20.93
CA SER A 48 -12.98 18.88 20.40
C SER A 48 -11.94 19.49 19.45
N ILE A 49 -12.19 19.35 18.14
CA ILE A 49 -11.31 19.92 17.12
C ILE A 49 -11.79 21.36 16.83
N SER A 50 -11.01 22.34 17.26
CA SER A 50 -11.19 23.75 16.91
C SER A 50 -9.94 24.24 16.18
N PRO A 51 -10.04 24.80 14.96
CA PRO A 51 -11.26 25.09 14.19
C PRO A 51 -11.93 23.83 13.58
N PRO A 52 -13.25 23.85 13.30
CA PRO A 52 -14.01 22.70 12.79
C PRO A 52 -13.45 22.10 11.49
N LEU A 53 -12.82 22.93 10.65
CA LEU A 53 -12.20 22.51 9.39
C LEU A 53 -11.03 21.54 9.59
N ALA A 54 -10.40 21.52 10.76
CA ALA A 54 -9.29 20.61 11.03
C ALA A 54 -9.74 19.13 11.12
N MET A 55 -11.05 18.87 11.21
CA MET A 55 -11.60 17.51 11.08
C MET A 55 -11.28 16.89 9.71
N TYR A 56 -11.22 17.69 8.65
CA TYR A 56 -10.96 17.21 7.29
C TYR A 56 -9.48 16.90 7.02
N TYR A 57 -8.55 17.39 7.85
CA TYR A 57 -7.13 17.08 7.67
C TYR A 57 -6.83 15.59 7.81
N SER A 58 -7.56 14.88 8.69
CA SER A 58 -7.39 13.45 8.88
C SER A 58 -7.78 12.70 7.58
N PRO A 59 -9.02 12.77 7.07
CA PRO A 59 -9.39 12.12 5.80
C PRO A 59 -8.51 12.52 4.60
N VAL A 60 -8.11 13.79 4.50
CA VAL A 60 -7.26 14.27 3.40
C VAL A 60 -5.85 13.70 3.50
N GLY A 61 -5.24 13.71 4.69
CA GLY A 61 -3.90 13.15 4.91
C GLY A 61 -3.85 11.65 4.67
N TRP A 62 -4.83 10.90 5.21
CA TRP A 62 -4.94 9.45 4.96
C TRP A 62 -5.24 9.14 3.50
N GLY A 63 -6.08 9.94 2.84
CA GLY A 63 -6.37 9.82 1.41
C GLY A 63 -5.13 10.00 0.53
N LEU A 64 -4.27 10.96 0.85
CA LEU A 64 -2.98 11.12 0.16
C LEU A 64 -2.08 9.90 0.36
N LEU A 65 -2.03 9.34 1.57
CA LEU A 65 -1.24 8.14 1.86
C LEU A 65 -1.74 6.91 1.08
N VAL A 66 -3.05 6.77 0.83
CA VAL A 66 -3.58 5.72 -0.06
C VAL A 66 -2.97 5.83 -1.46
N ILE A 67 -2.93 7.03 -2.02
CA ILE A 67 -2.37 7.27 -3.36
C ILE A 67 -0.89 6.89 -3.39
N VAL A 68 -0.13 7.31 -2.37
CA VAL A 68 1.29 6.96 -2.24
C VAL A 68 1.47 5.45 -2.13
N HIS A 69 0.66 4.76 -1.32
CA HIS A 69 0.76 3.30 -1.16
C HIS A 69 0.45 2.57 -2.46
N TYR A 70 -0.60 2.97 -3.17
CA TYR A 70 -0.93 2.39 -4.47
C TYR A 70 0.21 2.56 -5.47
N TRP A 71 0.74 3.78 -5.58
CA TRP A 71 1.75 4.07 -6.59
C TRP A 71 3.07 3.36 -6.29
N PHE A 72 3.50 3.36 -5.03
CA PHE A 72 4.77 2.77 -4.64
C PHE A 72 4.71 1.24 -4.58
N TYR A 73 3.71 0.67 -3.92
CA TYR A 73 3.69 -0.75 -3.61
C TYR A 73 2.92 -1.59 -4.63
N VAL A 74 1.89 -1.07 -5.29
CA VAL A 74 1.14 -1.84 -6.28
C VAL A 74 1.71 -1.60 -7.67
N ARG A 75 1.74 -0.33 -8.13
CA ARG A 75 2.26 0.00 -9.45
C ARG A 75 3.78 -0.18 -9.55
N GLY A 76 4.50 -0.01 -8.44
CA GLY A 76 5.94 -0.25 -8.35
C GLY A 76 6.33 -1.70 -8.03
N ALA A 77 5.37 -2.58 -7.69
CA ALA A 77 5.64 -3.94 -7.18
C ALA A 77 6.52 -4.76 -8.13
N GLU A 78 6.15 -4.76 -9.41
CA GLU A 78 6.84 -5.54 -10.43
C GLU A 78 8.29 -5.05 -10.61
N LYS A 79 8.49 -3.73 -10.69
CA LYS A 79 9.82 -3.13 -10.81
C LYS A 79 10.69 -3.39 -9.57
N LEU A 80 10.09 -3.35 -8.38
CA LEU A 80 10.76 -3.73 -7.13
C LEU A 80 11.14 -5.21 -7.11
N CYS A 81 10.29 -6.08 -7.67
CA CYS A 81 10.57 -7.50 -7.82
C CYS A 81 11.75 -7.73 -8.78
N MET A 82 11.74 -7.09 -9.95
CA MET A 82 12.85 -7.15 -10.92
C MET A 82 14.17 -6.67 -10.32
N LEU A 83 14.17 -5.55 -9.59
CA LEU A 83 15.38 -5.06 -8.90
C LEU A 83 15.93 -6.07 -7.89
N ARG A 84 15.04 -6.82 -7.20
CA ARG A 84 15.46 -7.89 -6.29
C ARG A 84 16.02 -9.10 -7.04
N GLU A 85 15.41 -9.48 -8.14
CA GLU A 85 15.92 -10.55 -9.01
C GLU A 85 17.34 -10.19 -9.50
N ASP A 86 17.54 -8.98 -10.01
CA ASP A 86 18.85 -8.51 -10.48
C ASP A 86 19.91 -8.53 -9.37
N MET A 87 19.56 -8.08 -8.15
CA MET A 87 20.46 -8.13 -6.99
C MET A 87 20.84 -9.56 -6.57
N VAL A 88 19.90 -10.50 -6.68
CA VAL A 88 20.16 -11.92 -6.35
C VAL A 88 21.02 -12.57 -7.43
N GLU A 89 20.72 -12.33 -8.71
CA GLU A 89 21.52 -12.83 -9.82
C GLU A 89 22.96 -12.31 -9.78
N ALA A 90 23.15 -11.04 -9.42
CA ALA A 90 24.47 -10.45 -9.24
C ALA A 90 25.28 -11.08 -8.10
N LYS A 91 24.64 -11.75 -7.12
CA LYS A 91 25.32 -12.48 -6.04
C LYS A 91 25.60 -13.95 -6.37
N ILE A 92 24.92 -14.50 -7.36
CA ILE A 92 25.08 -15.89 -7.81
C ILE A 92 26.16 -15.98 -8.89
N LYS A 93 26.40 -14.89 -9.63
CA LYS A 93 27.58 -14.70 -10.50
C LYS A 93 28.85 -14.50 -9.70
#